data_AF-A0A2T0NBZ9-F1
#
_entry.id   AF-A0A2T0NBZ9-F1
#
_cell.length_a   1.000
_cell.length_b   1.000
_cell.length_c   1.000
_cell.angle_alpha   90.00
_cell.angle_beta   90.00
_cell.angle_gamma   90.00
#
_symmetry.space_group_name_H-M   'P 1'
#
loop_
_entity.id
_entity.type
_entity.pdbx_description
1 polymer ?
#
loop_
_entity_poly.entity_id
_entity_poly.type
_entity_poly.pdbx_seq_one_letter_code
_entity_poly.pdbx_strand_id
1 'polypeptide(L)'
;MFELRTKCRDLEERVVRLEQATVSGVPGNSIANRLDTLHDRVDAVGENLLTKIDKRFDEAAQKMQKGFSDVSRELSSTNERITGLTSSTAERLGRIDTDISRVELRIDQVHGRLDQHDARFDSLKSLIEQQAGDTERQFKTIDGRCKSIDERFERVDQRFEQVDKRFEQVDDRLCELADGIAKIDEDSKRRDLRIDRIEAHLGDHDKRFNSIESLLIRIDAKLTGPQPN
;
A
#
# COMPACT_ATOMS: atom_id res chain seq x y z
N MET A 1 -4.53 9.86 154.06
CA MET A 1 -5.54 8.92 153.49
C MET A 1 -6.82 9.62 153.00
N PHE A 2 -7.32 10.67 153.67
CA PHE A 2 -8.58 11.33 153.25
C PHE A 2 -8.42 12.29 152.05
N GLU A 3 -7.30 13.06 151.98
CA GLU A 3 -7.04 14.02 150.88
C GLU A 3 -6.80 13.37 149.50
N LEU A 4 -6.18 12.18 149.44
CA LEU A 4 -5.99 11.48 148.16
C LEU A 4 -7.32 11.00 147.58
N ARG A 5 -8.26 10.54 148.43
CA ARG A 5 -9.60 10.15 147.98
C ARG A 5 -10.40 11.33 147.44
N THR A 6 -10.23 12.52 148.01
CA THR A 6 -10.90 13.73 147.53
C THR A 6 -10.30 14.21 146.20
N LYS A 7 -8.97 14.18 146.06
CA LYS A 7 -8.31 14.48 144.78
C LYS A 7 -8.61 13.44 143.69
N CYS A 8 -8.70 12.15 144.03
CA CYS A 8 -9.15 11.12 143.09
C CYS A 8 -10.59 11.34 142.65
N ARG A 9 -11.49 11.69 143.56
CA ARG A 9 -12.88 12.01 143.21
C ARG A 9 -12.99 13.27 142.34
N ASP A 10 -12.20 14.30 142.64
CA ASP A 10 -12.15 15.52 141.81
C ASP A 10 -11.53 15.25 140.43
N LEU A 11 -10.52 14.37 140.35
CA LEU A 11 -9.98 13.87 139.09
C LEU A 11 -11.01 13.05 138.31
N GLU A 12 -11.74 12.15 138.96
CA GLU A 12 -12.84 11.39 138.35
C GLU A 12 -13.94 12.34 137.85
N GLU A 13 -14.37 13.32 138.63
CA GLU A 13 -15.35 14.34 138.20
C GLU A 13 -14.81 15.24 137.08
N ARG A 14 -13.51 15.55 137.06
CA ARG A 14 -12.88 16.31 135.98
C ARG A 14 -12.72 15.48 134.72
N VAL A 15 -12.43 14.19 134.83
CA VAL A 15 -12.38 13.25 133.70
C VAL A 15 -13.78 13.08 133.11
N VAL A 16 -14.80 12.87 133.95
CA VAL A 16 -16.21 12.82 133.52
C VAL A 16 -16.64 14.13 132.86
N ARG A 17 -16.25 15.29 133.43
CA ARG A 17 -16.50 16.60 132.80
C ARG A 17 -15.72 16.80 131.51
N LEU A 18 -14.51 16.28 131.37
CA LEU A 18 -13.71 16.36 130.14
C LEU A 18 -14.26 15.43 129.05
N GLU A 19 -14.81 14.28 129.41
CA GLU A 19 -15.53 13.37 128.49
C GLU A 19 -16.86 13.98 128.01
N GLN A 20 -17.52 14.79 128.85
CA GLN A 20 -18.73 15.53 128.50
C GLN A 20 -18.44 16.90 127.85
N ALA A 21 -17.24 17.46 128.03
CA ALA A 21 -16.86 18.77 127.50
C ALA A 21 -16.54 18.65 126.01
N THR A 22 -17.35 19.33 125.22
CA THR A 22 -17.24 19.41 123.77
C THR A 22 -16.04 20.26 123.38
N VAL A 23 -14.97 19.63 122.89
CA VAL A 23 -13.83 20.34 122.28
C VAL A 23 -14.22 21.02 120.94
N SER A 24 -15.47 20.91 120.48
CA SER A 24 -15.91 21.38 119.16
C SER A 24 -17.36 21.89 119.06
N GLY A 25 -18.03 22.20 120.18
CA GLY A 25 -19.31 22.96 120.13
C GLY A 25 -20.60 22.21 119.74
N VAL A 26 -20.62 20.87 119.67
CA VAL A 26 -21.86 20.08 119.49
C VAL A 26 -22.14 19.28 120.77
N PRO A 27 -23.12 19.67 121.61
CA PRO A 27 -23.41 19.03 122.90
C PRO A 27 -23.72 17.53 122.76
N GLY A 28 -23.05 16.68 123.55
CA GLY A 28 -23.37 15.26 123.68
C GLY A 28 -22.61 14.28 122.77
N ASN A 29 -21.62 14.74 121.99
CA ASN A 29 -20.86 13.85 121.10
C ASN A 29 -19.36 13.78 121.46
N SER A 30 -18.92 12.61 121.96
CA SER A 30 -17.51 12.34 122.31
C SER A 30 -16.60 12.32 121.08
N ILE A 31 -15.29 12.50 121.27
CA ILE A 31 -14.26 12.33 120.23
C ILE A 31 -14.36 10.95 119.58
N ALA A 32 -14.72 9.91 120.35
CA ALA A 32 -14.94 8.55 119.84
C ALA A 32 -16.05 8.52 118.77
N ASN A 33 -17.24 9.06 119.08
CA ASN A 33 -18.36 9.10 118.14
C ASN A 33 -18.03 9.91 116.87
N ARG A 34 -17.18 10.94 116.96
CA ARG A 34 -16.71 11.71 115.79
C ARG A 34 -15.74 10.89 114.93
N LEU A 35 -14.87 10.10 115.53
CA LEU A 35 -14.00 9.17 114.82
C LEU A 35 -14.81 8.06 114.15
N ASP A 36 -15.83 7.52 114.81
CA ASP A 36 -16.74 6.52 114.23
C ASP A 36 -17.50 7.11 113.03
N THR A 37 -18.09 8.30 113.19
CA THR A 37 -18.77 9.01 112.09
C THR A 37 -17.82 9.32 110.93
N LEU A 38 -16.54 9.61 111.22
CA LEU A 38 -15.54 9.86 110.19
C LEU A 38 -15.15 8.56 109.49
N HIS A 39 -15.01 7.44 110.20
CA HIS A 39 -14.78 6.12 109.61
C HIS A 39 -15.94 5.73 108.70
N ASP A 40 -17.19 5.83 109.15
CA ASP A 40 -18.37 5.53 108.34
C ASP A 40 -18.40 6.36 107.04
N ARG A 41 -17.99 7.64 107.11
CA ARG A 41 -17.88 8.50 105.94
C ARG A 41 -16.73 8.11 105.03
N VAL A 42 -15.59 7.72 105.57
CA VAL A 42 -14.43 7.24 104.78
C VAL A 42 -14.77 5.93 104.09
N ASP A 43 -15.44 5.00 104.77
CA ASP A 43 -15.92 3.75 104.20
C ASP A 43 -16.93 4.01 103.10
N ALA A 44 -17.93 4.88 103.35
CA ALA A 44 -18.89 5.28 102.32
C ALA A 44 -18.18 5.94 101.12
N VAL A 45 -17.17 6.78 101.33
CA VAL A 45 -16.38 7.37 100.23
C VAL A 45 -15.59 6.30 99.48
N GLY A 46 -14.98 5.35 100.19
CA GLY A 46 -14.25 4.21 99.62
C GLY A 46 -15.14 3.35 98.74
N GLU A 47 -16.31 2.94 99.23
CA GLU A 47 -17.31 2.17 98.48
C GLU A 47 -17.83 2.96 97.25
N ASN A 48 -18.11 4.26 97.41
CA ASN A 48 -18.53 5.12 96.31
C ASN A 48 -17.44 5.30 95.23
N LEU A 49 -16.16 5.30 95.62
CA LEU A 49 -15.04 5.38 94.68
C LEU A 49 -14.83 4.04 93.97
N LEU A 50 -14.84 2.93 94.68
CA LEU A 50 -14.72 1.59 94.11
C LEU A 50 -15.83 1.31 93.10
N THR A 51 -17.09 1.55 93.47
CA THR A 51 -18.23 1.38 92.56
C THR A 51 -18.13 2.26 91.30
N LYS A 52 -17.64 3.50 91.41
CA LYS A 52 -17.38 4.36 90.24
C LYS A 52 -16.24 3.82 89.39
N ILE A 53 -15.17 3.35 90.01
CA ILE A 53 -14.01 2.78 89.32
C ILE A 53 -14.41 1.51 88.57
N ASP A 54 -15.13 0.58 89.20
CA ASP A 54 -15.63 -0.65 88.59
C ASP A 54 -16.54 -0.33 87.40
N LYS A 55 -17.48 0.59 87.57
CA LYS A 55 -18.35 1.03 86.47
C LYS A 55 -17.55 1.61 85.30
N ARG A 56 -16.52 2.42 85.59
CA ARG A 56 -15.64 2.99 84.54
C ARG A 56 -14.81 1.91 83.85
N PHE A 57 -14.34 0.92 84.58
CA PHE A 57 -13.62 -0.22 84.02
C PHE A 57 -14.54 -1.08 83.15
N ASP A 58 -15.75 -1.38 83.60
CA ASP A 58 -16.74 -2.13 82.83
C ASP A 58 -17.11 -1.37 81.54
N GLU A 59 -17.37 -0.07 81.63
CA GLU A 59 -17.64 0.79 80.47
C GLU A 59 -16.46 0.79 79.48
N ALA A 60 -15.23 0.85 79.97
CA ALA A 60 -14.03 0.81 79.13
C ALA A 60 -13.85 -0.56 78.48
N ALA A 61 -14.00 -1.65 79.23
CA ALA A 61 -13.88 -3.01 78.74
C ALA A 61 -14.94 -3.31 77.67
N GLN A 62 -16.19 -2.89 77.88
CA GLN A 62 -17.25 -3.03 76.88
C GLN A 62 -16.97 -2.23 75.61
N LYS A 63 -16.50 -0.97 75.74
CA LYS A 63 -16.10 -0.15 74.59
C LYS A 63 -14.96 -0.79 73.80
N MET A 64 -13.95 -1.31 74.50
CA MET A 64 -12.82 -2.02 73.88
C MET A 64 -13.29 -3.29 73.17
N GLN A 65 -14.11 -4.11 73.82
CA GLN A 65 -14.66 -5.33 73.23
C GLN A 65 -15.46 -5.03 71.96
N LYS A 66 -16.31 -4.02 71.98
CA LYS A 66 -17.05 -3.56 70.80
C LYS A 66 -16.09 -3.08 69.70
N GLY A 67 -15.12 -2.24 70.04
CA GLY A 67 -14.13 -1.73 69.08
C GLY A 67 -13.33 -2.85 68.41
N PHE A 68 -12.89 -3.85 69.17
CA PHE A 68 -12.21 -5.03 68.62
C PHE A 68 -13.13 -5.87 67.71
N SER A 69 -14.41 -6.02 68.08
CA SER A 69 -15.39 -6.69 67.23
C SER A 69 -15.61 -5.96 65.90
N ASP A 70 -15.71 -4.63 65.93
CA ASP A 70 -15.89 -3.79 64.74
C ASP A 70 -14.66 -3.89 63.83
N VAL A 71 -13.45 -3.77 64.40
CA VAL A 71 -12.18 -3.92 63.66
C VAL A 71 -12.05 -5.32 63.05
N SER A 72 -12.39 -6.37 63.79
CA SER A 72 -12.32 -7.75 63.27
C SER A 72 -13.25 -7.94 62.08
N ARG A 73 -14.44 -7.31 62.11
CA ARG A 73 -15.41 -7.36 61.01
C ARG A 73 -14.91 -6.59 59.79
N GLU A 74 -14.34 -5.40 59.97
CA GLU A 74 -13.75 -4.62 58.87
C GLU A 74 -12.55 -5.34 58.24
N LEU A 75 -11.71 -5.97 59.07
CA LEU A 75 -10.57 -6.74 58.59
C LEU A 75 -11.03 -7.94 57.75
N SER A 76 -12.07 -8.66 58.20
CA SER A 76 -12.65 -9.78 57.43
C SER A 76 -13.19 -9.32 56.08
N SER A 77 -13.98 -8.25 56.06
CA SER A 77 -14.52 -7.69 54.81
C SER A 77 -13.41 -7.20 53.87
N THR A 78 -12.38 -6.57 54.42
CA THR A 78 -11.22 -6.13 53.64
C THR A 78 -10.46 -7.32 53.06
N ASN A 79 -10.27 -8.39 53.84
CA ASN A 79 -9.60 -9.60 53.38
C ASN A 79 -10.37 -10.31 52.25
N GLU A 80 -11.70 -10.35 52.33
CA GLU A 80 -12.55 -10.85 51.23
C GLU A 80 -12.39 -9.99 49.97
N ARG A 81 -12.37 -8.66 50.10
CA ARG A 81 -12.15 -7.75 48.96
C ARG A 81 -10.77 -7.94 48.33
N ILE A 82 -9.72 -8.07 49.14
CA ILE A 82 -8.35 -8.33 48.66
C ILE A 82 -8.30 -9.67 47.93
N THR A 83 -8.92 -10.71 48.48
CA THR A 83 -8.97 -12.04 47.85
C THR A 83 -9.67 -11.97 46.50
N GLY A 84 -10.84 -11.30 46.43
CA GLY A 84 -11.58 -11.13 45.18
C GLY A 84 -10.80 -10.33 44.13
N LEU A 85 -10.14 -9.24 44.53
CA LEU A 85 -9.27 -8.46 43.65
C LEU A 85 -8.10 -9.30 43.13
N THR A 86 -7.45 -10.08 44.01
CA THR A 86 -6.32 -10.94 43.65
C THR A 86 -6.72 -11.96 42.59
N SER A 87 -7.84 -12.66 42.80
CA SER A 87 -8.37 -13.63 41.82
C SER A 87 -8.72 -12.97 40.49
N SER A 88 -9.41 -11.83 40.51
CA SER A 88 -9.75 -11.09 39.28
C SER A 88 -8.50 -10.62 38.52
N THR A 89 -7.47 -10.14 39.24
CA THR A 89 -6.21 -9.75 38.61
C THR A 89 -5.46 -10.93 38.02
N ALA A 90 -5.45 -12.08 38.69
CA ALA A 90 -4.82 -13.30 38.18
C ALA A 90 -5.49 -13.78 36.88
N GLU A 91 -6.82 -13.77 36.83
CA GLU A 91 -7.56 -14.11 35.60
C GLU A 91 -7.26 -13.15 34.45
N ARG A 92 -7.19 -11.84 34.74
CA ARG A 92 -6.87 -10.83 33.72
C ARG A 92 -5.46 -11.01 33.18
N LEU A 93 -4.48 -11.29 34.03
CA LEU A 93 -3.11 -11.57 33.62
C LEU A 93 -3.02 -12.82 32.75
N GLY A 94 -3.71 -13.91 33.13
CA GLY A 94 -3.74 -15.13 32.30
C GLY A 94 -4.37 -14.92 30.91
N ARG A 95 -5.40 -14.06 30.81
CA ARG A 95 -5.97 -13.68 29.50
C ARG A 95 -4.98 -12.87 28.67
N ILE A 96 -4.27 -11.92 29.30
CA ILE A 96 -3.25 -11.11 28.63
C ILE A 96 -2.11 -12.01 28.11
N ASP A 97 -1.63 -12.96 28.89
CA ASP A 97 -0.58 -13.91 28.45
C ASP A 97 -1.02 -14.72 27.22
N THR A 98 -2.28 -15.16 27.22
CA THR A 98 -2.86 -15.88 26.07
C THR A 98 -2.95 -15.00 24.83
N ASP A 99 -3.38 -13.75 24.99
CA ASP A 99 -3.50 -12.81 23.87
C ASP A 99 -2.13 -12.37 23.34
N ILE A 100 -1.13 -12.16 24.21
CA ILE A 100 0.26 -11.91 23.82
C ILE A 100 0.79 -13.08 22.98
N SER A 101 0.63 -14.31 23.46
CA SER A 101 1.06 -15.51 22.72
C SER A 101 0.41 -15.60 21.32
N ARG A 102 -0.87 -15.22 21.22
CA ARG A 102 -1.58 -15.18 19.92
C ARG A 102 -1.01 -14.09 19.01
N VAL A 103 -0.68 -12.93 19.55
CA VAL A 103 -0.10 -11.82 18.78
C VAL A 103 1.30 -12.17 18.30
N GLU A 104 2.14 -12.78 19.13
CA GLU A 104 3.47 -13.26 18.74
C GLU A 104 3.38 -14.21 17.54
N LEU A 105 2.51 -15.23 17.60
CA LEU A 105 2.31 -16.15 16.47
C LEU A 105 1.86 -15.42 15.19
N ARG A 106 0.99 -14.42 15.31
CA ARG A 106 0.53 -13.63 14.15
C ARG A 106 1.65 -12.76 13.58
N ILE A 107 2.52 -12.22 14.43
CA ILE A 107 3.69 -11.44 14.00
C ILE A 107 4.64 -12.35 13.21
N ASP A 108 4.92 -13.55 13.69
CA ASP A 108 5.76 -14.52 12.97
C ASP A 108 5.18 -14.90 11.61
N GLN A 109 3.87 -15.13 11.55
CA GLN A 109 3.17 -15.38 10.28
C GLN A 109 3.26 -14.21 9.30
N VAL A 110 3.18 -12.98 9.80
CA VAL A 110 3.31 -11.78 8.96
C VAL A 110 4.73 -11.64 8.45
N HIS A 111 5.75 -11.84 9.29
CA HIS A 111 7.15 -11.82 8.85
C HIS A 111 7.40 -12.85 7.75
N GLY A 112 6.97 -14.11 7.93
CA GLY A 112 7.17 -15.14 6.90
C GLY A 112 6.46 -14.82 5.57
N ARG A 113 5.29 -14.16 5.60
CA ARG A 113 4.62 -13.69 4.38
C ARG A 113 5.35 -12.53 3.70
N LEU A 114 5.96 -11.64 4.48
CA LEU A 114 6.76 -10.54 3.95
C LEU A 114 8.03 -11.07 3.28
N ASP A 115 8.74 -12.02 3.90
CA ASP A 115 9.91 -12.67 3.30
C ASP A 115 9.56 -13.35 1.96
N GLN A 116 8.41 -14.03 1.90
CA GLN A 116 7.92 -14.63 0.67
C GLN A 116 7.59 -13.56 -0.40
N HIS A 117 7.04 -12.42 0.00
CA HIS A 117 6.75 -11.33 -0.91
C HIS A 117 8.03 -10.71 -1.46
N ASP A 118 9.04 -10.49 -0.63
CA ASP A 118 10.34 -9.95 -1.04
C ASP A 118 11.00 -10.86 -2.08
N ALA A 119 11.04 -12.18 -1.82
CA ALA A 119 11.58 -13.14 -2.79
C ALA A 119 10.81 -13.16 -4.13
N ARG A 120 9.47 -12.97 -4.09
CA ARG A 120 8.64 -12.86 -5.29
C ARG A 120 8.90 -11.54 -6.03
N PHE A 121 9.08 -10.43 -5.33
CA PHE A 121 9.40 -9.14 -5.93
C PHE A 121 10.77 -9.15 -6.60
N ASP A 122 11.78 -9.77 -5.99
CA ASP A 122 13.10 -9.94 -6.60
C ASP A 122 13.01 -10.78 -7.89
N SER A 123 12.24 -11.87 -7.85
CA SER A 123 12.01 -12.71 -9.03
C SER A 123 11.29 -11.96 -10.15
N LEU A 124 10.26 -11.18 -9.81
CA LEU A 124 9.52 -10.35 -10.78
C LEU A 124 10.40 -9.25 -11.38
N LYS A 125 11.23 -8.61 -10.56
CA LYS A 125 12.18 -7.59 -11.01
C LYS A 125 13.15 -8.18 -12.03
N SER A 126 13.73 -9.34 -11.72
CA SER A 126 14.64 -10.03 -12.64
C SER A 126 13.96 -10.39 -13.97
N LEU A 127 12.70 -10.85 -13.94
CA LEU A 127 11.96 -11.19 -15.16
C LEU A 127 11.69 -9.95 -16.01
N ILE A 128 11.28 -8.85 -15.39
CA ILE A 128 10.99 -7.58 -16.08
C ILE A 128 12.28 -7.02 -16.71
N GLU A 129 13.40 -7.04 -15.99
CA GLU A 129 14.69 -6.60 -16.52
C GLU A 129 15.12 -7.44 -17.72
N GLN A 130 14.94 -8.76 -17.65
CA GLN A 130 15.23 -9.65 -18.77
C GLN A 130 14.32 -9.36 -19.98
N GLN A 131 13.00 -9.26 -19.78
CA GLN A 131 12.06 -8.99 -20.87
C GLN A 131 12.30 -7.63 -21.53
N ALA A 132 12.62 -6.60 -20.74
CA ALA A 132 12.99 -5.29 -21.26
C ALA A 132 14.27 -5.38 -22.12
N GLY A 133 15.28 -6.11 -21.65
CA GLY A 133 16.51 -6.35 -22.40
C GLY A 133 16.29 -7.11 -23.72
N ASP A 134 15.45 -8.15 -23.71
CA ASP A 134 15.15 -8.92 -24.92
C ASP A 134 14.31 -8.12 -25.93
N THR A 135 13.36 -7.32 -25.43
CA THR A 135 12.56 -6.40 -26.25
C THR A 135 13.45 -5.36 -26.93
N GLU A 136 14.40 -4.75 -26.20
CA GLU A 136 15.36 -3.80 -26.75
C GLU A 136 16.23 -4.43 -27.86
N ARG A 137 16.68 -5.68 -27.68
CA ARG A 137 17.44 -6.41 -28.72
C ARG A 137 16.60 -6.67 -29.97
N GLN A 138 15.33 -7.03 -29.80
CA GLN A 138 14.42 -7.24 -30.92
C GLN A 138 14.18 -5.94 -31.70
N PHE A 139 13.96 -4.82 -31.00
CA PHE A 139 13.81 -3.51 -31.65
C PHE A 139 15.05 -3.11 -32.44
N LYS A 140 16.26 -3.29 -31.88
CA LYS A 140 17.51 -3.05 -32.63
C LYS A 140 17.64 -3.91 -33.88
N THR A 141 17.20 -5.16 -33.81
CA THR A 141 17.21 -6.07 -34.95
C THR A 141 16.22 -5.62 -36.03
N ILE A 142 15.02 -5.19 -35.63
CA ILE A 142 14.01 -4.66 -36.55
C ILE A 142 14.50 -3.37 -37.21
N ASP A 143 15.08 -2.44 -36.44
CA ASP A 143 15.66 -1.20 -36.96
C ASP A 143 16.75 -1.48 -38.02
N GLY A 144 17.66 -2.42 -37.73
CA GLY A 144 18.67 -2.84 -38.71
C GLY A 144 18.08 -3.44 -39.98
N ARG A 145 17.02 -4.26 -39.87
CA ARG A 145 16.32 -4.82 -41.04
C ARG A 145 15.58 -3.75 -41.84
N CYS A 146 14.99 -2.75 -41.19
CA CYS A 146 14.30 -1.65 -41.86
C CYS A 146 15.29 -0.84 -42.70
N LYS A 147 16.42 -0.45 -42.12
CA LYS A 147 17.51 0.24 -42.85
C LYS A 147 17.97 -0.54 -44.08
N SER A 148 18.16 -1.86 -43.94
CA SER A 148 18.53 -2.71 -45.07
C SER A 148 17.44 -2.80 -46.16
N ILE A 149 16.17 -2.72 -45.77
CA ILE A 149 15.04 -2.65 -46.71
C ILE A 149 15.04 -1.31 -47.44
N ASP A 150 15.24 -0.20 -46.73
CA ASP A 150 15.30 1.15 -47.32
C ASP A 150 16.42 1.23 -48.38
N GLU A 151 17.63 0.75 -48.06
CA GLU A 151 18.75 0.68 -49.01
C GLU A 151 18.47 -0.22 -50.25
N ARG A 152 17.57 -1.21 -50.11
CA ARG A 152 17.16 -2.05 -51.24
C ARG A 152 16.14 -1.33 -52.10
N PHE A 153 15.21 -0.59 -51.51
CA PHE A 153 14.23 0.20 -52.25
C PHE A 153 14.92 1.32 -53.03
N GLU A 154 15.88 2.05 -52.43
CA GLU A 154 16.67 3.05 -53.16
C GLU A 154 17.37 2.47 -54.39
N ARG A 155 17.93 1.26 -54.27
CA ARG A 155 18.54 0.55 -55.41
C ARG A 155 17.52 0.12 -56.47
N VAL A 156 16.31 -0.22 -56.06
CA VAL A 156 15.22 -0.55 -56.99
C VAL A 156 14.79 0.70 -57.75
N ASP A 157 14.62 1.83 -57.06
CA ASP A 157 14.25 3.11 -57.67
C ASP A 157 15.30 3.54 -58.71
N GLN A 158 16.60 3.45 -58.37
CA GLN A 158 17.69 3.73 -59.32
C GLN A 158 17.64 2.83 -60.55
N ARG A 159 17.25 1.56 -60.41
CA ARG A 159 17.10 0.64 -61.55
C ARG A 159 15.90 0.99 -62.41
N PHE A 160 14.78 1.40 -61.81
CA PHE A 160 13.61 1.86 -62.55
C PHE A 160 13.94 3.11 -63.35
N GLU A 161 14.63 4.09 -62.77
CA GLU A 161 15.06 5.29 -63.49
C GLU A 161 15.96 4.96 -64.70
N GLN A 162 16.84 3.96 -64.58
CA GLN A 162 17.65 3.47 -65.71
C GLN A 162 16.82 2.77 -66.78
N VAL A 163 15.76 2.04 -66.39
CA VAL A 163 14.84 1.38 -67.31
C VAL A 163 14.03 2.43 -68.07
N ASP A 164 13.52 3.45 -67.39
CA ASP A 164 12.76 4.54 -68.01
C ASP A 164 13.61 5.27 -69.07
N LYS A 165 14.86 5.63 -68.74
CA LYS A 165 15.80 6.23 -69.72
C LYS A 165 16.05 5.34 -70.94
N ARG A 166 16.08 4.01 -70.77
CA ARG A 166 16.23 3.08 -71.89
C ARG A 166 14.98 2.98 -72.74
N PHE A 167 13.79 3.09 -72.14
CA PHE A 167 12.54 3.13 -72.88
C PHE A 167 12.42 4.42 -73.69
N GLU A 168 12.76 5.57 -73.12
CA GLU A 168 12.84 6.85 -73.85
C GLU A 168 13.75 6.73 -75.09
N GLN A 169 14.94 6.16 -74.94
CA GLN A 169 15.86 5.92 -76.06
C GLN A 169 15.31 4.97 -77.13
N VAL A 170 14.50 3.98 -76.73
CA VAL A 170 13.85 3.07 -77.67
C VAL A 170 12.73 3.79 -78.42
N ASP A 171 11.92 4.58 -77.73
CA ASP A 171 10.86 5.38 -78.32
C ASP A 171 11.42 6.37 -79.34
N ASP A 172 12.51 7.08 -79.01
CA ASP A 172 13.20 7.98 -79.94
C ASP A 172 13.64 7.25 -81.23
N ARG A 173 14.26 6.08 -81.08
CA ARG A 173 14.70 5.26 -82.24
C ARG A 173 13.53 4.73 -83.06
N LEU A 174 12.40 4.43 -82.43
CA LEU A 174 11.19 4.01 -83.14
C LEU A 174 10.57 5.17 -83.91
N CYS A 175 10.58 6.39 -83.37
CA CYS A 175 10.19 7.60 -84.08
C CYS A 175 11.07 7.84 -85.31
N GLU A 176 12.40 7.78 -85.15
CA GLU A 176 13.34 7.92 -86.28
C GLU A 176 13.11 6.86 -87.37
N LEU A 177 12.84 5.60 -86.97
CA LEU A 177 12.54 4.53 -87.91
C LEU A 177 11.21 4.78 -88.64
N ALA A 178 10.19 5.25 -87.93
CA ALA A 178 8.89 5.59 -88.53
C ALA A 178 9.04 6.70 -89.59
N ASP A 179 9.81 7.75 -89.28
CA ASP A 179 10.13 8.83 -90.23
C ASP A 179 10.91 8.30 -91.45
N GLY A 180 11.87 7.40 -91.22
CA GLY A 180 12.62 6.73 -92.29
C GLY A 180 11.73 5.92 -93.22
N ILE A 181 10.78 5.15 -92.67
CA ILE A 181 9.80 4.36 -93.44
C ILE A 181 8.88 5.29 -94.25
N ALA A 182 8.39 6.37 -93.64
CA ALA A 182 7.53 7.34 -94.33
C ALA A 182 8.23 7.96 -95.55
N LYS A 183 9.53 8.27 -95.42
CA LYS A 183 10.34 8.79 -96.53
C LYS A 183 10.51 7.76 -97.65
N ILE A 184 10.74 6.48 -97.32
CA ILE A 184 10.85 5.40 -98.30
C ILE A 184 9.54 5.22 -99.06
N ASP A 185 8.39 5.30 -98.39
CA ASP A 185 7.07 5.23 -99.02
C ASP A 185 6.87 6.34 -100.06
N GLU A 186 7.24 7.57 -99.71
CA GLU A 186 7.19 8.72 -100.63
C GLU A 186 8.13 8.55 -101.83
N ASP A 187 9.37 8.11 -101.58
CA ASP A 187 10.33 7.82 -102.65
C ASP A 187 9.83 6.68 -103.56
N SER A 188 9.12 5.69 -103.02
CA SER A 188 8.51 4.61 -103.80
C SER A 188 7.40 5.13 -104.71
N LYS A 189 6.44 5.91 -104.17
CA LYS A 189 5.37 6.55 -104.97
C LYS A 189 5.94 7.39 -106.11
N ARG A 190 7.01 8.14 -105.85
CA ARG A 190 7.71 8.92 -106.87
C ARG A 190 8.32 8.04 -107.97
N ARG A 191 8.88 6.89 -107.60
CA ARG A 191 9.43 5.92 -108.57
C ARG A 191 8.33 5.28 -109.40
N ASP A 192 7.20 4.91 -108.79
CA ASP A 192 6.05 4.34 -109.49
C ASP A 192 5.55 5.29 -110.59
N LEU A 193 5.35 6.58 -110.26
CA LEU A 193 5.01 7.62 -111.24
C LEU A 193 6.05 7.82 -112.35
N ARG A 194 7.31 7.46 -112.11
CA ARG A 194 8.36 7.50 -113.14
C ARG A 194 8.28 6.28 -114.04
N ILE A 195 7.99 5.11 -113.47
CA ILE A 195 7.80 3.86 -114.21
C ILE A 195 6.58 3.99 -115.12
N ASP A 196 5.44 4.47 -114.62
CA ASP A 196 4.23 4.70 -115.43
C ASP A 196 4.51 5.58 -116.66
N ARG A 197 5.32 6.64 -116.46
CA ARG A 197 5.73 7.53 -117.57
C ARG A 197 6.63 6.83 -118.58
N ILE A 198 7.55 5.97 -118.13
CA ILE A 198 8.43 5.20 -119.01
C ILE A 198 7.61 4.17 -119.79
N GLU A 199 6.71 3.45 -119.12
CA GLU A 199 5.81 2.47 -119.75
C GLU A 199 4.94 3.12 -120.83
N ALA A 200 4.34 4.28 -120.54
CA ALA A 200 3.59 5.05 -121.53
C ALA A 200 4.47 5.44 -122.74
N HIS A 201 5.70 5.90 -122.48
CA HIS A 201 6.63 6.28 -123.55
C HIS A 201 7.07 5.08 -124.41
N LEU A 202 7.30 3.92 -123.80
CA LEU A 202 7.61 2.68 -124.51
C LEU A 202 6.42 2.21 -125.35
N GLY A 203 5.19 2.28 -124.83
CA GLY A 203 3.99 1.96 -125.61
C GLY A 203 3.81 2.88 -126.83
N ASP A 204 4.19 4.15 -126.73
CA ASP A 204 4.22 5.05 -127.89
C ASP A 204 5.34 4.71 -128.87
N HIS A 205 6.50 4.24 -128.39
CA HIS A 205 7.54 3.69 -129.26
C HIS A 205 7.09 2.44 -130.00
N ASP A 206 6.37 1.52 -129.35
CA ASP A 206 5.83 0.31 -130.00
C ASP A 206 4.88 0.67 -131.15
N LYS A 207 3.97 1.63 -130.94
CA LYS A 207 3.09 2.14 -132.01
C LYS A 207 3.89 2.72 -133.19
N ARG A 208 4.96 3.48 -132.89
CA ARG A 208 5.85 4.05 -133.91
C ARG A 208 6.59 2.97 -134.68
N PHE A 209 7.12 1.96 -133.99
CA PHE A 209 7.81 0.83 -134.63
C PHE A 209 6.86 0.00 -135.50
N ASN A 210 5.65 -0.32 -135.03
CA ASN A 210 4.64 -1.01 -135.85
C ASN A 210 4.28 -0.21 -137.12
N SER A 211 4.21 1.12 -137.00
CA SER A 211 3.98 2.01 -138.15
C SER A 211 5.15 1.98 -139.13
N ILE A 212 6.39 2.02 -138.64
CA ILE A 212 7.60 1.91 -139.46
C ILE A 212 7.66 0.54 -140.14
N GLU A 213 7.39 -0.55 -139.41
CA GLU A 213 7.34 -1.91 -139.94
C GLU A 213 6.32 -2.03 -141.07
N SER A 214 5.11 -1.48 -140.87
CA SER A 214 4.08 -1.42 -141.92
C SER A 214 4.52 -0.63 -143.15
N LEU A 215 5.23 0.49 -142.94
CA LEU A 215 5.80 1.28 -144.04
C LEU A 215 6.90 0.50 -144.78
N LEU A 216 7.75 -0.23 -144.06
CA LEU A 216 8.80 -1.07 -144.65
C LEU A 216 8.20 -2.20 -145.48
N ILE A 217 7.17 -2.91 -144.99
CA ILE A 217 6.44 -3.92 -145.77
C ILE A 217 5.88 -3.31 -147.06
N ARG A 218 5.33 -2.09 -146.99
CA ARG A 218 4.79 -1.39 -148.17
C ARG A 218 5.89 -0.99 -149.15
N ILE A 219 7.06 -0.57 -148.65
CA ILE A 219 8.22 -0.25 -149.50
C ILE A 219 8.76 -1.53 -150.15
N ASP A 220 8.90 -2.61 -149.38
CA ASP A 220 9.36 -3.92 -149.85
C ASP A 220 8.45 -4.44 -150.97
N ALA A 221 7.12 -4.38 -150.78
CA ALA A 221 6.14 -4.73 -151.81
C ALA A 221 6.24 -3.88 -153.10
N LYS A 222 6.69 -2.62 -153.01
CA LYS A 222 6.94 -1.76 -154.18
C LYS A 222 8.26 -2.10 -154.88
N LEU A 223 9.25 -2.59 -154.15
CA LEU A 223 10.55 -3.02 -154.70
C LEU A 223 10.47 -4.43 -155.30
N THR A 224 9.59 -5.29 -154.77
CA THR A 224 9.28 -6.63 -155.32
C THR A 224 8.17 -6.61 -156.38
N GLY A 225 8.12 -5.56 -157.22
CA GLY A 225 7.26 -5.54 -158.41
C GLY A 225 7.38 -6.85 -159.23
N PRO A 226 6.33 -7.22 -160.00
CA PRO A 226 6.17 -8.58 -160.52
C PRO A 226 7.42 -9.02 -161.27
N GLN A 227 8.07 -10.09 -160.79
CA GLN A 227 9.10 -10.74 -161.57
C GLN A 227 8.45 -11.18 -162.90
N PRO A 228 9.06 -10.83 -164.05
CA PRO A 228 8.45 -11.08 -165.35
C PRO A 228 8.33 -12.59 -165.59
N ASN A 229 7.33 -12.95 -166.39
CA ASN A 229 7.06 -14.28 -166.94
C ASN A 229 8.30 -15.15 -167.17
#